data_AF-A0ABD5GX33-F1
#
_entry.id   AF-A0ABD5GX33-F1
#
_cell.length_a   1.000
_cell.length_b   1.000
_cell.length_c   1.000
_cell.angle_alpha   90.00
_cell.angle_beta   90.00
_cell.angle_gamma   90.00
#
_symmetry.space_group_name_H-M   'P 1'
#
loop_
_entity.id
_entity.type
_entity.pdbx_description
1 polymer ?
#
loop_
_entity_poly.entity_id
_entity_poly.type
_entity_poly.pdbx_seq_one_letter_code
_entity_poly.pdbx_strand_id
1 'polypeptide(L)'
;MPTSNDLALLTIEQLFSANSHYVIPIYQRNYAWGAQEIEQLIRDIADAAEALKNAGQQEDTKYYLGSLVVYVRDGADSAHQGVIVYETIDGQQRYTTLSILLAYLKKVACCSEQDLSPLHLNLDFDSRPKSARTLHKLFQQDQSNDPEEPLIRAAFTIIERYFEKEDIDTNNFCRYLLKHVTILRVPVPTETDLNHYFEIMNNRGEQLEKHEVLKANLMSVYNGEAAARNGFSAIWDACADMNRYVQLGFSSEARKALFGEQWLGFPASFEEIKCAIETNGDTDEKLTIRDIIERRRFHHTDDNDEKAKEQRFDSIIDFSNFLLHVLKVTVDNDVSLDDKKLLQAFEIIKNDRKKITQFAFNLLKFRVLFDRYIIKRDQAEKWSLLTLEYYARDRNSSFSYNNSFDQDELSGVNKQLAMILSMFHVSHPAYVYKRWLNRSLAILNTLALGQLNVDGAAYLRELEQLSHEFLAEICGEKEQFDAEALHRGTSVQNFVFNLLDYRLWRDLTTGQSFDGKGLNNPDIKKHFDGFQFSSGRTSVEHYFPQTDPSGAKKMGDDVHRFGNLCLISPSSNSRLSNYSPADKKKFYVETERAESLKQAIMMSYEEWGPEGQGFKNIASHEYAMLTLLRRH
;
A
#
# COMPACT_ATOMS: atom_id res chain seq x y z
N MET A 1 8.21 39.83 -18.07
CA MET A 1 7.08 38.90 -17.97
C MET A 1 7.66 37.50 -18.02
N PRO A 2 7.63 36.71 -16.93
CA PRO A 2 8.03 35.31 -16.99
C PRO A 2 7.05 34.55 -17.88
N THR A 3 7.55 33.72 -18.78
CA THR A 3 6.79 32.83 -19.65
C THR A 3 6.10 31.73 -18.83
N SER A 4 4.84 31.42 -19.13
CA SER A 4 3.91 30.66 -18.28
C SER A 4 4.18 29.14 -18.13
N ASN A 5 5.40 28.64 -18.36
CA ASN A 5 5.69 27.20 -18.41
C ASN A 5 6.95 26.74 -17.65
N ASP A 6 7.60 27.61 -16.86
CA ASP A 6 8.83 27.21 -16.17
C ASP A 6 8.54 26.50 -14.84
N LEU A 7 8.77 25.19 -14.82
CA LEU A 7 8.89 24.38 -13.60
C LEU A 7 10.01 24.96 -12.72
N ALA A 8 9.69 25.29 -11.47
CA ALA A 8 10.65 25.89 -10.55
C ALA A 8 10.86 25.00 -9.32
N LEU A 9 12.07 24.44 -9.18
CA LEU A 9 12.48 23.78 -7.94
C LEU A 9 12.93 24.87 -6.96
N LEU A 10 12.16 25.09 -5.90
CA LEU A 10 12.36 26.15 -4.92
C LEU A 10 12.82 25.56 -3.59
N THR A 11 13.76 26.21 -2.91
CA THR A 11 13.97 25.97 -1.47
C THR A 11 12.83 26.57 -0.67
N ILE A 12 12.65 26.14 0.60
CA ILE A 12 11.65 26.77 1.47
C ILE A 12 11.93 28.27 1.66
N GLU A 13 13.20 28.68 1.72
CA GLU A 13 13.56 30.10 1.75
C GLU A 13 13.06 30.87 0.51
N GLN A 14 13.22 30.29 -0.69
CA GLN A 14 12.73 30.90 -1.92
C GLN A 14 11.19 30.92 -2.00
N LEU A 15 10.54 29.87 -1.48
CA LEU A 15 9.09 29.72 -1.47
C LEU A 15 8.40 30.81 -0.62
N PHE A 16 8.98 31.16 0.53
CA PHE A 16 8.46 32.17 1.46
C PHE A 16 9.08 33.57 1.24
N SER A 17 9.57 33.85 0.03
CA SER A 17 10.13 35.15 -0.35
C SER A 17 9.03 36.20 -0.62
N ALA A 18 9.36 37.49 -0.46
CA ALA A 18 8.43 38.62 -0.62
C ALA A 18 7.85 38.78 -2.05
N ASN A 19 8.41 38.11 -3.05
CA ASN A 19 8.05 38.29 -4.46
C ASN A 19 6.91 37.36 -4.93
N SER A 20 6.43 36.46 -4.07
CA SER A 20 5.35 35.53 -4.38
C SER A 20 4.33 35.49 -3.25
N HIS A 21 3.07 35.57 -3.61
CA HIS A 21 1.94 35.42 -2.69
C HIS A 21 1.09 34.21 -3.10
N TYR A 22 0.60 33.46 -2.14
CA TYR A 22 -0.14 32.22 -2.37
C TYR A 22 -1.52 32.30 -1.73
N VAL A 23 -2.54 31.85 -2.45
CA VAL A 23 -3.92 31.85 -1.97
C VAL A 23 -4.51 30.45 -2.08
N ILE A 24 -5.16 30.00 -1.01
CA ILE A 24 -5.97 28.78 -1.02
C ILE A 24 -7.39 29.14 -1.48
N PRO A 25 -7.84 28.64 -2.64
CA PRO A 25 -9.12 29.03 -3.22
C PRO A 25 -10.31 28.33 -2.55
N ILE A 26 -11.51 28.85 -2.83
CA ILE A 26 -12.77 28.45 -2.17
C ILE A 26 -13.10 26.96 -2.35
N TYR A 27 -12.76 26.38 -3.51
CA TYR A 27 -13.08 25.00 -3.86
C TYR A 27 -12.15 23.96 -3.18
N GLN A 28 -11.07 24.40 -2.54
CA GLN A 28 -10.21 23.50 -1.76
C GLN A 28 -10.91 23.04 -0.48
N ARG A 29 -10.53 21.88 0.06
CA ARG A 29 -10.99 21.44 1.41
C ARG A 29 -10.31 22.21 2.55
N ASN A 30 -10.90 22.19 3.74
CA ASN A 30 -10.31 22.78 4.94
C ASN A 30 -8.99 22.08 5.31
N TYR A 31 -8.16 22.74 6.12
CA TYR A 31 -6.98 22.10 6.71
C TYR A 31 -7.41 20.89 7.56
N ALA A 32 -6.78 19.74 7.38
CA ALA A 32 -7.22 18.47 7.97
C ALA A 32 -6.09 17.54 8.41
N TRP A 33 -4.82 17.92 8.24
CA TRP A 33 -3.70 17.12 8.74
C TRP A 33 -3.74 17.00 10.27
N GLY A 34 -3.53 15.78 10.76
CA GLY A 34 -3.49 15.45 12.17
C GLY A 34 -2.07 15.17 12.66
N ALA A 35 -1.95 14.56 13.84
CA ALA A 35 -0.66 14.29 14.45
C ALA A 35 0.22 13.39 13.59
N GLN A 36 -0.35 12.35 12.97
CA GLN A 36 0.41 11.39 12.17
C GLN A 36 1.14 12.06 11.00
N GLU A 37 0.44 12.88 10.21
CA GLU A 37 1.04 13.54 9.04
C GLU A 37 2.03 14.64 9.42
N ILE A 38 1.70 15.43 10.45
CA ILE A 38 2.56 16.53 10.92
C ILE A 38 3.85 15.99 11.52
N GLU A 39 3.76 14.99 12.40
CA GLU A 39 4.93 14.36 13.03
C GLU A 39 5.78 13.63 12.00
N GLN A 40 5.17 12.98 11.01
CA GLN A 40 5.90 12.34 9.91
C GLN A 40 6.70 13.37 9.11
N LEU A 41 6.10 14.50 8.74
CA LEU A 41 6.78 15.58 8.03
C LEU A 41 7.99 16.11 8.80
N ILE A 42 7.84 16.38 10.10
CA ILE A 42 8.94 16.91 10.92
C ILE A 42 10.03 15.86 11.05
N ARG A 43 9.68 14.61 11.31
CA ARG A 43 10.63 13.49 11.44
C ARG A 43 11.46 13.30 10.18
N ASP A 44 10.82 13.27 9.01
CA ASP A 44 11.52 13.08 7.74
C ASP A 44 12.54 14.19 7.47
N ILE A 45 12.19 15.44 7.82
CA ILE A 45 13.10 16.59 7.68
C ILE A 45 14.23 16.52 8.72
N ALA A 46 13.93 16.10 9.96
CA ALA A 46 14.91 15.97 11.03
C ALA A 46 15.93 14.86 10.71
N ASP A 47 15.46 13.68 10.31
CA ASP A 47 16.30 12.54 9.91
C ASP A 47 17.23 12.93 8.76
N ALA A 48 16.71 13.68 7.77
CA ALA A 48 17.50 14.16 6.64
C ALA A 48 18.55 15.21 7.08
N ALA A 49 18.20 16.09 8.03
CA ALA A 49 19.12 17.07 8.60
C ALA A 49 20.24 16.41 9.42
N GLU A 50 19.95 15.34 10.15
CA GLU A 50 20.95 14.56 10.89
C GLU A 50 21.87 13.77 9.96
N ALA A 51 21.32 13.15 8.92
CA ALA A 51 22.10 12.45 7.91
C ALA A 51 23.14 13.38 7.26
N LEU A 52 22.76 14.61 6.92
CA LEU A 52 23.68 15.62 6.38
C LEU A 52 24.78 16.01 7.38
N LYS A 53 24.43 16.15 8.66
CA LYS A 53 25.37 16.49 9.75
C LYS A 53 26.42 15.41 9.95
N ASN A 54 26.03 14.13 9.88
CA ASN A 54 26.90 12.98 10.10
C ASN A 54 27.80 12.66 8.88
N ALA A 55 27.41 13.07 7.67
CA ALA A 55 28.13 12.77 6.42
C ALA A 55 29.38 13.63 6.14
N GLY A 56 29.70 14.63 6.97
CA GLY A 56 30.98 15.36 6.91
C GLY A 56 31.27 16.02 5.55
N GLN A 57 30.60 17.13 5.24
CA GLN A 57 30.88 18.03 4.09
C GLN A 57 31.09 17.37 2.71
N GLN A 58 30.53 16.19 2.44
CA GLN A 58 30.34 15.70 1.09
C GLN A 58 28.86 15.49 0.76
N GLU A 59 28.44 16.29 -0.22
CA GLU A 59 27.21 16.32 -1.02
C GLU A 59 25.90 16.86 -0.40
N ASP A 60 25.38 17.85 -1.14
CA ASP A 60 24.19 18.68 -1.02
C ASP A 60 22.91 17.82 -1.05
N THR A 61 22.73 16.96 -0.06
CA THR A 61 21.57 16.06 0.02
C THR A 61 20.32 16.90 0.28
N LYS A 62 19.61 17.25 -0.80
CA LYS A 62 18.37 18.01 -0.74
C LYS A 62 17.22 17.07 -0.42
N TYR A 63 16.38 17.44 0.55
CA TYR A 63 15.15 16.72 0.83
C TYR A 63 14.02 17.25 -0.06
N TYR A 64 13.52 16.39 -0.95
CA TYR A 64 12.42 16.76 -1.84
C TYR A 64 11.07 16.52 -1.17
N LEU A 65 10.36 17.60 -0.86
CA LEU A 65 9.07 17.57 -0.15
C LEU A 65 7.86 17.30 -1.07
N GLY A 66 8.08 17.38 -2.39
CA GLY A 66 7.09 17.14 -3.41
C GLY A 66 6.77 18.35 -4.27
N SER A 67 5.60 18.34 -4.92
CA SER A 67 5.15 19.40 -5.82
C SER A 67 4.09 20.32 -5.19
N LEU A 68 4.07 21.57 -5.65
CA LEU A 68 3.05 22.57 -5.38
C LEU A 68 2.47 23.03 -6.71
N VAL A 69 1.26 22.59 -7.03
CA VAL A 69 0.59 22.93 -8.29
C VAL A 69 -0.17 24.23 -8.11
N VAL A 70 0.11 25.21 -8.98
CA VAL A 70 -0.41 26.57 -8.85
C VAL A 70 -0.99 27.10 -10.15
N TYR A 71 -1.98 27.99 -10.04
CA TYR A 71 -2.43 28.85 -11.13
C TYR A 71 -1.98 30.28 -10.87
N VAL A 72 -1.47 30.95 -11.91
CA VAL A 72 -1.07 32.36 -11.80
C VAL A 72 -2.30 33.23 -12.01
N ARG A 73 -2.73 33.97 -10.98
CA ARG A 73 -3.82 34.94 -11.13
C ARG A 73 -3.34 36.15 -11.93
N ASP A 74 -4.13 36.58 -12.91
CA ASP A 74 -3.90 37.84 -13.60
C ASP A 74 -3.98 39.00 -12.59
N GLY A 75 -3.00 39.91 -12.62
CA GLY A 75 -2.73 40.93 -11.59
C GLY A 75 -3.75 42.07 -11.46
N ALA A 76 -5.04 41.76 -11.44
CA ALA A 76 -6.14 42.72 -11.29
C ALA A 76 -6.66 42.85 -9.84
N ASP A 77 -6.20 42.02 -8.89
CA ASP A 77 -6.57 42.15 -7.48
C ASP A 77 -5.78 43.29 -6.82
N SER A 78 -6.52 44.33 -6.44
CA SER A 78 -6.03 45.64 -6.01
C SER A 78 -5.28 45.64 -4.65
N ALA A 79 -5.15 44.48 -3.99
CA ALA A 79 -4.59 44.34 -2.64
C ALA A 79 -3.06 44.12 -2.61
N HIS A 80 -2.45 43.63 -3.70
CA HIS A 80 -1.04 43.17 -3.71
C HIS A 80 -0.24 43.75 -4.89
N GLN A 81 -0.34 45.07 -5.11
CA GLN A 81 0.33 45.77 -6.21
C GLN A 81 1.83 45.41 -6.30
N GLY A 82 2.23 44.74 -7.39
CA GLY A 82 3.63 44.39 -7.69
C GLY A 82 4.07 42.96 -7.35
N VAL A 83 3.19 42.11 -6.78
CA VAL A 83 3.51 40.73 -6.38
C VAL A 83 2.74 39.72 -7.24
N ILE A 84 3.37 38.60 -7.62
CA ILE A 84 2.70 37.51 -8.36
C ILE A 84 1.85 36.70 -7.38
N VAL A 85 0.56 36.57 -7.67
CA VAL A 85 -0.39 35.79 -6.87
C VAL A 85 -0.58 34.40 -7.49
N TYR A 86 -0.30 33.37 -6.69
CA TYR A 86 -0.41 31.97 -7.03
C TYR A 86 -1.61 31.36 -6.30
N GLU A 87 -2.60 30.93 -7.05
CA GLU A 87 -3.69 30.12 -6.52
C GLU A 87 -3.24 28.68 -6.36
N THR A 88 -3.33 28.12 -5.15
CA THR A 88 -2.84 26.78 -4.84
C THR A 88 -3.89 25.73 -5.18
N ILE A 89 -3.63 24.93 -6.22
CA ILE A 89 -4.50 23.85 -6.67
C ILE A 89 -4.16 22.54 -5.96
N ASP A 90 -2.87 22.24 -5.77
CA ASP A 90 -2.41 21.05 -5.04
C ASP A 90 -1.35 21.40 -4.00
N GLY A 91 -1.22 20.56 -2.98
CA GLY A 91 -0.20 20.72 -1.93
C GLY A 91 -0.63 21.66 -0.80
N GLN A 92 -1.90 22.08 -0.77
CA GLN A 92 -2.41 23.04 0.23
C GLN A 92 -2.17 22.61 1.69
N GLN A 93 -2.30 21.31 2.02
CA GLN A 93 -2.12 20.81 3.39
C GLN A 93 -0.64 20.89 3.82
N ARG A 94 0.28 20.51 2.92
CA ARG A 94 1.73 20.63 3.11
C ARG A 94 2.14 22.09 3.30
N TYR A 95 1.67 22.96 2.41
CA TYR A 95 2.03 24.37 2.43
C TYR A 95 1.50 25.11 3.66
N THR A 96 0.26 24.79 4.08
CA THR A 96 -0.30 25.30 5.34
C THR A 96 0.51 24.81 6.54
N THR A 97 0.88 23.52 6.58
CA THR A 97 1.69 22.97 7.68
C THR A 97 3.08 23.59 7.75
N LEU A 98 3.74 23.82 6.60
CA LEU A 98 5.01 24.56 6.54
C LEU A 98 4.87 25.98 7.10
N SER A 99 3.77 26.66 6.78
CA SER A 99 3.50 28.01 7.29
C SER A 99 3.33 28.02 8.81
N ILE A 100 2.63 27.03 9.38
CA ILE A 100 2.47 26.84 10.83
C ILE A 100 3.81 26.49 11.48
N LEU A 101 4.60 25.60 10.86
CA LEU A 101 5.93 25.21 11.33
C LEU A 101 6.88 26.41 11.38
N LEU A 102 6.87 27.27 10.35
CA LEU A 102 7.64 28.52 10.35
C LEU A 102 7.19 29.47 11.47
N ALA A 103 5.89 29.56 11.74
CA ALA A 103 5.39 30.34 12.88
C ALA A 103 5.89 29.79 14.22
N TYR A 104 5.93 28.47 14.39
CA TYR A 104 6.49 27.82 15.58
C TYR A 104 7.99 28.08 15.71
N LEU A 105 8.77 27.87 14.63
CA LEU A 105 10.21 28.11 14.65
C LEU A 105 10.52 29.58 14.96
N LYS A 106 9.74 30.52 14.43
CA LYS A 106 9.86 31.94 14.78
C LYS A 106 9.50 32.24 16.24
N LYS A 107 8.63 31.44 16.87
CA LYS A 107 8.29 31.54 18.30
C LYS A 107 9.37 30.98 19.21
N VAL A 108 9.90 29.80 18.91
CA VAL A 108 10.81 29.08 19.81
C VAL A 108 12.27 29.48 19.57
N ALA A 109 12.60 29.95 18.38
CA ALA A 109 13.98 30.22 18.07
C ALA A 109 14.45 31.59 18.56
N CYS A 110 15.50 31.58 19.40
CA CYS A 110 16.58 32.55 19.32
C CYS A 110 17.48 32.25 18.09
N CYS A 111 16.91 31.88 16.94
CA CYS A 111 17.66 31.84 15.69
C CYS A 111 18.23 33.24 15.50
N SER A 112 19.49 33.36 15.12
CA SER A 112 20.07 34.66 14.74
C SER A 112 19.03 35.36 13.85
N GLU A 113 18.53 36.52 14.30
CA GLU A 113 17.44 37.25 13.62
C GLU A 113 17.66 37.37 12.10
N GLN A 114 18.91 37.24 11.66
CA GLN A 114 19.40 37.16 10.29
C GLN A 114 18.79 36.04 9.41
N ASP A 115 18.49 34.83 9.92
CA ASP A 115 18.06 33.69 9.06
C ASP A 115 16.54 33.65 8.80
N LEU A 116 15.71 34.20 9.71
CA LEU A 116 14.24 34.23 9.59
C LEU A 116 13.68 35.62 9.24
N SER A 117 14.47 36.70 9.38
CA SER A 117 14.06 38.06 9.00
C SER A 117 13.67 38.26 7.53
N PRO A 118 14.22 37.55 6.52
CA PRO A 118 13.77 37.72 5.14
C PRO A 118 12.48 36.95 4.80
N LEU A 119 11.96 36.12 5.71
CA LEU A 119 10.79 35.29 5.44
C LEU A 119 9.49 36.03 5.72
N HIS A 120 8.58 35.99 4.76
CA HIS A 120 7.25 36.56 4.88
C HIS A 120 6.21 35.45 4.90
N LEU A 121 5.23 35.54 5.81
CA LEU A 121 4.04 34.72 5.68
C LEU A 121 3.27 35.22 4.45
N ASN A 122 3.31 34.42 3.39
CA ASN A 122 2.78 34.74 2.08
C ASN A 122 1.63 33.80 1.67
N LEU A 123 0.88 33.28 2.65
CA LEU A 123 -0.27 32.40 2.46
C LEU A 123 -1.55 33.05 3.00
N ASP A 124 -2.56 33.20 2.14
CA ASP A 124 -3.91 33.64 2.48
C ASP A 124 -5.00 32.67 1.97
N PHE A 125 -6.25 32.95 2.31
CA PHE A 125 -7.41 32.11 2.01
C PHE A 125 -8.59 32.95 1.50
N ASP A 126 -9.15 32.63 0.32
CA ASP A 126 -10.22 33.44 -0.29
C ASP A 126 -11.51 33.52 0.55
N SER A 127 -11.93 32.39 1.15
CA SER A 127 -13.20 32.30 1.89
C SER A 127 -13.04 31.90 3.35
N ARG A 128 -11.81 31.92 3.87
CA ARG A 128 -11.49 31.48 5.26
C ARG A 128 -10.76 32.55 6.05
N PRO A 129 -11.41 33.70 6.30
CA PRO A 129 -10.79 34.81 7.05
C PRO A 129 -10.42 34.42 8.48
N LYS A 130 -11.05 33.39 9.05
CA LYS A 130 -10.69 32.84 10.36
C LYS A 130 -9.37 32.07 10.34
N SER A 131 -9.15 31.25 9.30
CA SER A 131 -7.89 30.53 9.08
C SER A 131 -6.74 31.48 8.82
N ALA A 132 -6.94 32.47 7.93
CA ALA A 132 -5.95 33.51 7.63
C ALA A 132 -5.55 34.26 8.92
N ARG A 133 -6.53 34.78 9.67
CA ARG A 133 -6.26 35.50 10.93
C ARG A 133 -5.52 34.64 11.96
N THR A 134 -5.90 33.37 12.11
CA THR A 134 -5.23 32.47 13.05
C THR A 134 -3.77 32.26 12.65
N LEU A 135 -3.49 32.03 11.36
CA LEU A 135 -2.13 31.82 10.87
C LEU A 135 -1.27 33.09 11.01
N HIS A 136 -1.79 34.26 10.62
CA HIS A 136 -1.13 35.56 10.83
C HIS A 136 -0.85 35.82 12.31
N LYS A 137 -1.82 35.53 13.19
CA LYS A 137 -1.67 35.66 14.65
C LYS A 137 -0.56 34.76 15.19
N LEU A 138 -0.49 33.51 14.75
CA LEU A 138 0.60 32.58 15.11
C LEU A 138 1.96 33.10 14.66
N PHE A 139 2.05 33.65 13.44
CA PHE A 139 3.31 34.11 12.85
C PHE A 139 3.79 35.47 13.39
N GLN A 140 2.87 36.36 13.76
CA GLN A 140 3.16 37.67 14.35
C GLN A 140 3.23 37.64 15.88
N GLN A 141 2.85 36.52 16.51
CA GLN A 141 2.75 36.35 17.96
C GLN A 141 1.78 37.35 18.62
N ASP A 142 0.70 37.70 17.91
CA ASP A 142 -0.33 38.60 18.43
C ASP A 142 -1.19 37.90 19.51
N GLN A 143 -1.46 38.60 20.61
CA GLN A 143 -2.25 38.13 21.75
C GLN A 143 -3.71 38.59 21.72
N SER A 144 -4.24 39.01 20.56
CA SER A 144 -5.65 39.40 20.42
C SER A 144 -6.62 38.29 20.91
N ASN A 145 -7.81 38.65 21.40
CA ASN A 145 -8.82 37.69 21.88
C ASN A 145 -9.75 37.17 20.76
N ASP A 146 -9.32 37.25 19.50
CA ASP A 146 -10.15 36.86 18.36
C ASP A 146 -10.40 35.34 18.29
N PRO A 147 -11.57 34.89 17.80
CA PRO A 147 -11.87 33.47 17.63
C PRO A 147 -10.91 32.79 16.65
N GLU A 148 -10.21 31.76 17.12
CA GLU A 148 -9.20 31.03 16.34
C GLU A 148 -9.75 29.80 15.64
N GLU A 149 -9.13 29.43 14.53
CA GLU A 149 -9.46 28.22 13.77
C GLU A 149 -8.90 26.99 14.52
N PRO A 150 -9.76 26.09 15.07
CA PRO A 150 -9.31 25.04 15.98
C PRO A 150 -8.30 24.08 15.36
N LEU A 151 -8.43 23.76 14.07
CA LEU A 151 -7.55 22.80 13.40
C LEU A 151 -6.13 23.35 13.19
N ILE A 152 -6.01 24.63 12.83
CA ILE A 152 -4.70 25.31 12.70
C ILE A 152 -4.03 25.44 14.07
N ARG A 153 -4.80 25.80 15.11
CA ARG A 153 -4.28 25.87 16.48
C ARG A 153 -3.85 24.49 16.99
N ALA A 154 -4.64 23.45 16.72
CA ALA A 154 -4.30 22.08 17.10
C ALA A 154 -3.01 21.61 16.43
N ALA A 155 -2.83 21.89 15.13
CA ALA A 155 -1.58 21.62 14.43
C ALA A 155 -0.38 22.33 15.05
N PHE A 156 -0.53 23.62 15.39
CA PHE A 156 0.52 24.34 16.10
C PHE A 156 0.89 23.68 17.43
N THR A 157 -0.10 23.27 18.24
CA THR A 157 0.12 22.55 19.50
C THR A 157 0.77 21.17 19.29
N ILE A 158 0.43 20.45 18.21
CA ILE A 158 1.08 19.19 17.86
C ILE A 158 2.57 19.42 17.57
N ILE A 159 2.90 20.44 16.78
CA ILE A 159 4.29 20.81 16.49
C ILE A 159 5.02 21.15 17.79
N GLU A 160 4.44 21.99 18.66
CA GLU A 160 5.03 22.32 19.97
C GLU A 160 5.36 21.06 20.78
N ARG A 161 4.38 20.17 20.95
CA ARG A 161 4.55 18.94 21.74
C ARG A 161 5.56 17.98 21.14
N TYR A 162 5.65 17.93 19.81
CA TYR A 162 6.59 17.05 19.12
C TYR A 162 8.04 17.51 19.36
N PHE A 163 8.32 18.80 19.18
CA PHE A 163 9.65 19.37 19.45
C PHE A 163 10.01 19.39 20.94
N GLU A 164 9.04 19.44 21.86
CA GLU A 164 9.30 19.30 23.31
C GLU A 164 9.64 17.87 23.72
N LYS A 165 9.11 16.88 23.00
CA LYS A 165 9.25 15.46 23.33
C LYS A 165 10.51 14.84 22.70
N GLU A 166 10.82 15.20 21.47
CA GLU A 166 11.92 14.64 20.69
C GLU A 166 13.17 15.53 20.80
N ASP A 167 14.36 14.94 20.87
CA ASP A 167 15.65 15.67 21.03
C ASP A 167 16.13 16.27 19.69
N ILE A 168 15.34 17.18 19.11
CA ILE A 168 15.61 17.79 17.80
C ILE A 168 16.42 19.08 17.97
N ASP A 169 17.63 19.12 17.39
CA ASP A 169 18.43 20.35 17.26
C ASP A 169 17.71 21.39 16.38
N THR A 170 16.96 22.29 17.02
CA THR A 170 16.08 23.26 16.34
C THR A 170 16.85 24.18 15.38
N ASN A 171 18.10 24.53 15.72
CA ASN A 171 18.93 25.39 14.86
C ASN A 171 19.39 24.64 13.60
N ASN A 172 19.81 23.39 13.75
CA ASN A 172 20.17 22.55 12.61
C ASN A 172 18.95 22.29 11.72
N PHE A 173 17.82 21.92 12.33
CA PHE A 173 16.56 21.68 11.64
C PHE A 173 16.12 22.89 10.82
N CYS A 174 16.15 24.09 11.42
CA CYS A 174 15.75 25.32 10.74
C CYS A 174 16.64 25.64 9.51
N ARG A 175 17.97 25.56 9.65
CA ARG A 175 18.87 25.80 8.51
C ARG A 175 18.65 24.79 7.39
N TYR A 176 18.47 23.51 7.74
CA TYR A 176 18.21 22.46 6.77
C TYR A 176 16.87 22.66 6.06
N LEU A 177 15.81 22.96 6.81
CA LEU A 177 14.49 23.30 6.28
C LEU A 177 14.57 24.42 5.25
N LEU A 178 15.26 25.52 5.56
CA LEU A 178 15.28 26.69 4.68
C LEU A 178 16.13 26.49 3.42
N LYS A 179 17.29 25.84 3.54
CA LYS A 179 18.32 25.78 2.47
C LYS A 179 18.33 24.48 1.68
N HIS A 180 17.92 23.36 2.28
CA HIS A 180 18.07 22.02 1.70
C HIS A 180 16.75 21.29 1.47
N VAL A 181 15.64 21.73 2.06
CA VAL A 181 14.32 21.23 1.67
C VAL A 181 13.84 21.95 0.42
N THR A 182 13.48 21.19 -0.61
CA THR A 182 13.02 21.71 -1.89
C THR A 182 11.60 21.26 -2.24
N ILE A 183 10.87 22.13 -2.93
CA ILE A 183 9.52 21.89 -3.45
C ILE A 183 9.46 22.28 -4.93
N LEU A 184 8.81 21.47 -5.76
CA LEU A 184 8.65 21.75 -7.18
C LEU A 184 7.36 22.55 -7.41
N ARG A 185 7.46 23.84 -7.73
CA ARG A 185 6.31 24.65 -8.12
C ARG A 185 5.98 24.40 -9.59
N VAL A 186 4.76 23.95 -9.84
CA VAL A 186 4.24 23.60 -11.17
C VAL A 186 3.12 24.58 -11.54
N PRO A 187 3.37 25.59 -12.38
CA PRO A 187 2.29 26.44 -12.90
C PRO A 187 1.45 25.66 -13.92
N VAL A 188 0.13 25.70 -13.81
CA VAL A 188 -0.77 25.20 -14.86
C VAL A 188 -0.97 26.27 -15.94
N PRO A 189 -1.19 25.90 -17.22
CA PRO A 189 -1.47 26.85 -18.29
C PRO A 189 -2.67 27.77 -17.99
N THR A 190 -2.65 29.00 -18.51
CA THR A 190 -3.73 29.99 -18.29
C THR A 190 -5.09 29.57 -18.87
N GLU A 191 -5.10 28.65 -19.84
CA GLU A 191 -6.31 28.10 -20.46
C GLU A 191 -6.91 26.90 -19.68
N THR A 192 -6.30 26.53 -18.55
CA THR A 192 -6.73 25.38 -17.76
C THR A 192 -8.04 25.67 -17.05
N ASP A 193 -9.07 24.84 -17.27
CA ASP A 193 -10.26 24.82 -16.42
C ASP A 193 -9.86 24.28 -15.04
N LEU A 194 -9.73 25.19 -14.08
CA LEU A 194 -9.29 24.88 -12.71
C LEU A 194 -10.23 23.94 -11.99
N ASN A 195 -11.53 24.02 -12.24
CA ASN A 195 -12.50 23.13 -11.60
C ASN A 195 -12.36 21.71 -12.17
N HIS A 196 -12.28 21.59 -13.49
CA HIS A 196 -12.09 20.30 -14.15
C HIS A 196 -10.73 19.68 -13.79
N TYR A 197 -9.67 20.48 -13.74
CA TYR A 197 -8.33 20.04 -13.36
C TYR A 197 -8.29 19.59 -11.89
N PHE A 198 -8.93 20.33 -10.98
CA PHE A 198 -9.07 19.96 -9.57
C PHE A 198 -9.89 18.67 -9.39
N GLU A 199 -10.99 18.50 -10.14
CA GLU A 199 -11.77 17.27 -10.14
C GLU A 199 -10.94 16.09 -10.67
N ILE A 200 -10.23 16.25 -11.78
CA ILE A 200 -9.35 15.20 -12.33
C ILE A 200 -8.26 14.85 -11.32
N MET A 201 -7.63 15.83 -10.68
CA MET A 201 -6.52 15.61 -9.77
C MET A 201 -6.95 15.00 -8.43
N ASN A 202 -8.12 15.37 -7.89
CA ASN A 202 -8.69 14.70 -6.72
C ASN A 202 -9.23 13.30 -7.04
N ASN A 203 -9.73 13.09 -8.26
CA ASN A 203 -10.21 11.78 -8.72
C ASN A 203 -9.05 10.86 -9.17
N ARG A 204 -7.89 11.41 -9.53
CA ARG A 204 -6.65 10.67 -9.86
C ARG A 204 -5.69 10.52 -8.68
N GLY A 205 -5.80 11.41 -7.69
CA GLY A 205 -5.20 11.33 -6.37
C GLY A 205 -3.76 10.83 -6.31
N GLU A 206 -2.77 11.49 -6.93
CA GLU A 206 -1.36 11.36 -6.51
C GLU A 206 -0.45 12.40 -7.20
N GLN A 207 0.59 12.83 -6.47
CA GLN A 207 1.74 13.57 -6.98
C GLN A 207 2.43 12.76 -8.10
N LEU A 208 3.16 13.40 -9.04
CA LEU A 208 3.98 12.69 -10.04
C LEU A 208 4.82 11.60 -9.36
N GLU A 209 4.41 10.35 -9.54
CA GLU A 209 5.00 9.22 -8.84
C GLU A 209 6.38 8.94 -9.42
N LYS A 210 7.29 8.36 -8.62
CA LYS A 210 8.65 8.02 -9.11
C LYS A 210 8.61 7.15 -10.37
N HIS A 211 7.57 6.32 -10.50
CA HIS A 211 7.39 5.47 -11.67
C HIS A 211 7.05 6.27 -12.94
N GLU A 212 6.46 7.46 -12.85
CA GLU A 212 6.17 8.29 -14.03
C GLU A 212 7.43 8.92 -14.61
N VAL A 213 8.37 9.34 -13.74
CA VAL A 213 9.72 9.74 -14.15
C VAL A 213 10.45 8.58 -14.81
N LEU A 214 10.34 7.38 -14.23
CA LEU A 214 10.91 6.16 -14.80
C LEU A 214 10.32 5.85 -16.18
N LYS A 215 9.00 5.95 -16.34
CA LYS A 215 8.30 5.77 -17.63
C LYS A 215 8.90 6.67 -18.70
N ALA A 216 9.04 7.97 -18.43
CA ALA A 216 9.59 8.93 -19.38
C ALA A 216 11.04 8.58 -19.77
N ASN A 217 11.87 8.21 -18.79
CA ASN A 217 13.26 7.82 -19.01
C ASN A 217 13.38 6.57 -19.90
N LEU A 218 12.62 5.51 -19.60
CA LEU A 218 12.66 4.27 -20.38
C LEU A 218 12.05 4.46 -21.78
N MET A 219 11.02 5.28 -21.90
CA MET A 219 10.34 5.55 -23.18
C MET A 219 11.21 6.35 -24.17
N SER A 220 12.21 7.08 -23.68
CA SER A 220 13.10 7.90 -24.51
C SER A 220 13.90 7.11 -25.56
N VAL A 221 14.08 5.79 -25.38
CA VAL A 221 14.80 4.93 -26.34
C VAL A 221 14.04 4.69 -27.66
N TYR A 222 12.76 5.03 -27.71
CA TYR A 222 11.89 4.92 -28.89
C TYR A 222 11.77 6.23 -29.67
N ASN A 223 12.77 7.13 -29.56
CA ASN A 223 12.78 8.38 -30.31
C ASN A 223 12.74 8.12 -31.84
N GLY A 224 11.72 8.67 -32.48
CA GLY A 224 11.47 8.51 -33.93
C GLY A 224 10.55 7.33 -34.28
N GLU A 225 10.06 6.55 -33.31
CA GLU A 225 9.19 5.39 -33.54
C GLU A 225 7.93 5.47 -32.68
N ALA A 226 6.95 6.23 -33.16
CA ALA A 226 5.69 6.49 -32.46
C ALA A 226 4.96 5.19 -32.08
N ALA A 227 4.96 4.22 -32.98
CA ALA A 227 4.45 2.86 -32.80
C ALA A 227 4.87 2.22 -31.47
N ALA A 228 6.19 2.03 -31.30
CA ALA A 228 6.78 1.37 -30.15
C ALA A 228 6.60 2.20 -28.88
N ARG A 229 6.66 3.54 -29.01
CA ARG A 229 6.39 4.47 -27.91
C ARG A 229 4.97 4.34 -27.38
N ASN A 230 3.98 4.29 -28.27
CA ASN A 230 2.56 4.13 -27.93
C ASN A 230 2.29 2.75 -27.32
N GLY A 231 2.89 1.70 -27.91
CA GLY A 231 2.84 0.34 -27.36
C GLY A 231 3.38 0.27 -25.93
N PHE A 232 4.54 0.87 -25.69
CA PHE A 232 5.14 0.95 -24.36
C PHE A 232 4.26 1.73 -23.38
N SER A 233 3.76 2.90 -23.78
CA SER A 233 2.90 3.73 -22.91
C SER A 233 1.62 3.00 -22.53
N ALA A 234 0.94 2.36 -23.48
CA ALA A 234 -0.31 1.65 -23.22
C ALA A 234 -0.11 0.48 -22.25
N ILE A 235 0.98 -0.30 -22.39
CA ILE A 235 1.32 -1.34 -21.43
C ILE A 235 1.52 -0.74 -20.04
N TRP A 236 2.33 0.33 -19.97
CA TRP A 236 2.67 0.97 -18.70
C TRP A 236 1.42 1.50 -17.98
N ASP A 237 0.57 2.24 -18.70
CA ASP A 237 -0.63 2.85 -18.17
C ASP A 237 -1.66 1.80 -17.74
N ALA A 238 -1.85 0.74 -18.53
CA ALA A 238 -2.71 -0.37 -18.16
C ALA A 238 -2.20 -1.14 -16.92
N CYS A 239 -0.87 -1.24 -16.76
CA CYS A 239 -0.26 -1.92 -15.62
C CYS A 239 -0.13 -1.03 -14.37
N ALA A 240 -0.24 0.30 -14.49
CA ALA A 240 -0.11 1.22 -13.38
C ALA A 240 -1.31 1.17 -12.42
N ASP A 241 -2.52 0.98 -12.95
CA ASP A 241 -3.71 0.78 -12.12
C ASP A 241 -3.73 -0.63 -11.53
N MET A 242 -3.22 -0.80 -10.30
CA MET A 242 -3.13 -2.08 -9.60
C MET A 242 -4.48 -2.60 -9.08
N ASN A 243 -5.51 -1.74 -9.00
CA ASN A 243 -6.82 -2.07 -8.41
C ASN A 243 -7.81 -2.61 -9.45
N ARG A 244 -7.53 -2.41 -10.74
CA ARG A 244 -8.31 -2.96 -11.86
C ARG A 244 -7.56 -4.07 -12.57
N TYR A 245 -8.26 -5.01 -13.21
CA TYR A 245 -7.61 -6.03 -14.06
C TYR A 245 -7.00 -5.36 -15.30
N VAL A 246 -5.76 -5.72 -15.64
CA VAL A 246 -4.97 -5.08 -16.69
C VAL A 246 -5.64 -5.08 -18.06
N GLN A 247 -6.42 -6.12 -18.38
CA GLN A 247 -7.17 -6.18 -19.64
C GLN A 247 -8.10 -4.97 -19.79
N LEU A 248 -8.68 -4.51 -18.69
CA LEU A 248 -9.61 -3.39 -18.68
C LEU A 248 -8.93 -2.03 -18.90
N GLY A 249 -7.61 -1.96 -18.73
CA GLY A 249 -6.79 -0.78 -19.06
C GLY A 249 -6.61 -0.53 -20.56
N PHE A 250 -6.99 -1.49 -21.41
CA PHE A 250 -6.96 -1.36 -22.87
C PHE A 250 -8.35 -1.04 -23.44
N SER A 251 -8.38 -0.40 -24.62
CA SER A 251 -9.61 -0.20 -25.40
C SER A 251 -10.26 -1.55 -25.74
N SER A 252 -11.56 -1.53 -26.06
CA SER A 252 -12.32 -2.74 -26.37
C SER A 252 -11.69 -3.57 -27.50
N GLU A 253 -11.26 -2.89 -28.56
CA GLU A 253 -10.65 -3.48 -29.76
C GLU A 253 -9.26 -4.04 -29.46
N ALA A 254 -8.40 -3.25 -28.79
CA ALA A 254 -7.07 -3.69 -28.41
C ALA A 254 -7.14 -4.86 -27.43
N ARG A 255 -8.06 -4.82 -26.45
CA ARG A 255 -8.26 -5.90 -25.47
C ARG A 255 -8.60 -7.22 -26.16
N LYS A 256 -9.51 -7.20 -27.13
CA LYS A 256 -9.89 -8.39 -27.91
C LYS A 256 -8.73 -8.92 -28.75
N ALA A 257 -7.95 -8.04 -29.37
CA ALA A 257 -6.78 -8.42 -30.15
C ALA A 257 -5.65 -9.01 -29.27
N LEU A 258 -5.42 -8.46 -28.08
CA LEU A 258 -4.37 -8.88 -27.16
C LEU A 258 -4.72 -10.16 -26.40
N PHE A 259 -5.95 -10.27 -25.90
CA PHE A 259 -6.36 -11.32 -24.96
C PHE A 259 -7.40 -12.28 -25.54
N GLY A 260 -7.72 -12.17 -26.84
CA GLY A 260 -8.71 -13.01 -27.52
C GLY A 260 -10.15 -12.72 -27.11
N GLU A 261 -11.10 -13.49 -27.66
CA GLU A 261 -12.55 -13.29 -27.46
C GLU A 261 -12.99 -13.35 -25.99
N GLN A 262 -12.38 -14.25 -25.20
CA GLN A 262 -12.74 -14.44 -23.79
C GLN A 262 -11.85 -13.67 -22.81
N TRP A 263 -10.87 -12.90 -23.30
CA TRP A 263 -9.85 -12.20 -22.51
C TRP A 263 -8.91 -13.09 -21.68
N LEU A 264 -8.80 -14.37 -22.06
CA LEU A 264 -7.93 -15.37 -21.45
C LEU A 264 -6.63 -15.61 -22.23
N GLY A 265 -6.50 -15.04 -23.42
CA GLY A 265 -5.29 -15.09 -24.23
C GLY A 265 -4.15 -14.22 -23.71
N PHE A 266 -3.02 -14.25 -24.40
CA PHE A 266 -1.85 -13.40 -24.19
C PHE A 266 -1.02 -13.29 -25.49
N PRO A 267 -0.53 -12.10 -25.86
CA PRO A 267 0.25 -11.89 -27.07
C PRO A 267 1.64 -12.57 -26.98
N ALA A 268 2.16 -13.05 -28.11
CA ALA A 268 3.43 -13.79 -28.14
C ALA A 268 4.67 -12.88 -28.12
N SER A 269 4.52 -11.59 -28.47
CA SER A 269 5.65 -10.65 -28.51
C SER A 269 5.21 -9.19 -28.31
N PHE A 270 6.19 -8.32 -28.04
CA PHE A 270 5.97 -6.87 -28.02
C PHE A 270 5.46 -6.34 -29.36
N GLU A 271 5.86 -6.96 -30.47
CA GLU A 271 5.44 -6.53 -31.81
C GLU A 271 3.95 -6.77 -32.05
N GLU A 272 3.41 -7.90 -31.56
CA GLU A 272 1.96 -8.15 -31.60
C GLU A 272 1.18 -7.15 -30.74
N ILE A 273 1.73 -6.77 -29.57
CA ILE A 273 1.12 -5.73 -28.73
C ILE A 273 1.08 -4.40 -29.47
N LYS A 274 2.20 -4.01 -30.07
CA LYS A 274 2.31 -2.80 -30.88
C LYS A 274 1.29 -2.79 -32.01
N CYS A 275 1.24 -3.85 -32.82
CA CYS A 275 0.27 -3.98 -33.91
C CYS A 275 -1.17 -3.86 -33.42
N ALA A 276 -1.54 -4.55 -32.33
CA ALA A 276 -2.89 -4.50 -31.77
C ALA A 276 -3.30 -3.09 -31.31
N ILE A 277 -2.34 -2.29 -30.84
CA ILE A 277 -2.57 -0.89 -30.43
C ILE A 277 -2.61 0.04 -31.65
N GLU A 278 -1.75 -0.18 -32.65
CA GLU A 278 -1.63 0.65 -33.85
C GLU A 278 -2.77 0.47 -34.85
N THR A 279 -3.35 -0.72 -35.01
CA THR A 279 -4.57 -0.88 -35.83
C THR A 279 -5.75 -0.05 -35.32
N ASN A 280 -5.63 0.54 -34.14
CA ASN A 280 -6.60 1.47 -33.53
C ASN A 280 -6.10 2.93 -33.51
N GLY A 281 -4.87 3.19 -33.99
CA GLY A 281 -4.33 4.51 -34.22
C GLY A 281 -4.77 5.03 -35.58
N ASP A 282 -5.75 5.93 -35.58
CA ASP A 282 -6.26 6.72 -36.70
C ASP A 282 -7.45 6.15 -37.51
N THR A 283 -8.60 6.08 -36.85
CA THR A 283 -9.74 6.90 -37.29
C THR A 283 -10.18 7.79 -36.14
N ASP A 284 -9.29 8.69 -35.71
CA ASP A 284 -9.73 9.88 -34.97
C ASP A 284 -10.25 10.86 -36.03
N GLU A 285 -11.38 10.52 -36.68
CA GLU A 285 -12.30 11.57 -37.10
C GLU A 285 -12.58 12.33 -35.81
N LYS A 286 -11.96 13.51 -35.64
CA LYS A 286 -12.29 14.44 -34.57
C LYS A 286 -13.78 14.69 -34.65
N LEU A 287 -14.56 13.89 -33.93
CA LEU A 287 -16.00 14.00 -33.93
C LEU A 287 -16.32 15.35 -33.35
N THR A 288 -17.05 16.16 -34.11
CA THR A 288 -17.56 17.40 -33.58
C THR A 288 -18.55 17.07 -32.45
N ILE A 289 -18.78 18.01 -31.55
CA ILE A 289 -19.82 17.86 -30.51
C ILE A 289 -21.16 17.46 -31.14
N ARG A 290 -21.42 17.89 -32.38
CA ARG A 290 -22.59 17.51 -33.16
C ARG A 290 -22.61 16.02 -33.51
N ASP A 291 -21.50 15.47 -34.00
CA ASP A 291 -21.40 14.04 -34.35
C ASP A 291 -21.52 13.14 -33.12
N ILE A 292 -21.05 13.61 -31.96
CA ILE A 292 -21.19 12.93 -30.66
C ILE A 292 -22.66 12.93 -30.20
N ILE A 293 -23.35 14.07 -30.36
CA ILE A 293 -24.78 14.20 -30.01
C ILE A 293 -25.65 13.33 -30.92
N GLU A 294 -25.33 13.26 -32.22
CA GLU A 294 -26.09 12.47 -33.20
C GLU A 294 -25.85 10.95 -33.06
N ARG A 295 -24.66 10.53 -32.59
CA ARG A 295 -24.36 9.12 -32.31
C ARG A 295 -24.86 8.62 -30.95
N ARG A 296 -25.14 9.49 -29.98
CA ARG A 296 -25.73 9.09 -28.69
C ARG A 296 -27.19 8.68 -28.85
N ARG A 297 -27.41 7.41 -29.20
CA ARG A 297 -28.60 6.70 -28.73
C ARG A 297 -28.48 6.61 -27.21
N PHE A 298 -29.34 7.32 -26.48
CA PHE A 298 -29.52 7.14 -25.05
C PHE A 298 -29.78 5.65 -24.72
N HIS A 299 -28.73 4.91 -24.36
CA HIS A 299 -28.87 3.74 -23.50
C HIS A 299 -28.98 4.27 -22.09
N HIS A 300 -30.22 4.57 -21.69
CA HIS A 300 -30.55 4.78 -20.30
C HIS A 300 -30.37 3.44 -19.57
N THR A 301 -29.48 3.39 -18.56
CA THR A 301 -29.53 2.60 -17.30
C THR A 301 -28.34 1.73 -16.84
N ASP A 302 -27.24 1.52 -17.60
CA ASP A 302 -26.18 0.57 -17.14
C ASP A 302 -24.78 1.16 -16.75
N ASP A 303 -24.51 2.46 -16.97
CA ASP A 303 -23.16 3.05 -16.76
C ASP A 303 -22.65 3.02 -15.31
N ASN A 304 -23.54 3.00 -14.31
CA ASN A 304 -23.14 2.96 -12.91
C ASN A 304 -22.69 1.56 -12.47
N ASP A 305 -23.28 0.50 -13.00
CA ASP A 305 -22.95 -0.88 -12.65
C ASP A 305 -21.64 -1.35 -13.29
N GLU A 306 -21.31 -0.88 -14.50
CA GLU A 306 -20.02 -1.18 -15.13
C GLU A 306 -18.87 -0.48 -14.41
N LYS A 307 -18.99 0.81 -14.08
CA LYS A 307 -17.96 1.53 -13.29
C LYS A 307 -17.77 0.93 -11.89
N ALA A 308 -18.85 0.50 -11.24
CA ALA A 308 -18.77 -0.18 -9.95
C ALA A 308 -18.07 -1.55 -10.04
N LYS A 309 -18.26 -2.30 -11.14
CA LYS A 309 -17.52 -3.54 -11.40
C LYS A 309 -16.04 -3.31 -11.69
N GLU A 310 -15.67 -2.15 -12.22
CA GLU A 310 -14.29 -1.80 -12.56
C GLU A 310 -13.42 -1.49 -11.34
N GLN A 311 -13.97 -0.88 -10.29
CA GLN A 311 -13.25 -0.51 -9.05
C GLN A 311 -13.66 -1.41 -7.87
N ARG A 312 -13.51 -2.73 -8.03
CA ARG A 312 -13.93 -3.73 -7.04
C ARG A 312 -12.82 -4.18 -6.09
N PHE A 313 -11.56 -4.07 -6.47
CA PHE A 313 -10.48 -4.75 -5.74
C PHE A 313 -9.41 -3.79 -5.25
N ASP A 314 -8.88 -4.09 -4.06
CA ASP A 314 -7.64 -3.48 -3.58
C ASP A 314 -6.46 -4.43 -3.82
N SER A 315 -5.40 -3.88 -4.42
CA SER A 315 -4.16 -4.60 -4.64
C SER A 315 -3.38 -4.84 -3.35
N ILE A 316 -2.66 -5.95 -3.29
CA ILE A 316 -1.74 -6.25 -2.19
C ILE A 316 -0.38 -5.54 -2.32
N ILE A 317 -0.11 -4.87 -3.45
CA ILE A 317 1.15 -4.19 -3.77
C ILE A 317 0.88 -2.97 -4.67
N ASP A 318 1.64 -1.90 -4.49
CA ASP A 318 1.62 -0.74 -5.39
C ASP A 318 2.44 -0.98 -6.67
N PHE A 319 2.28 -0.09 -7.64
CA PHE A 319 2.90 -0.25 -8.94
C PHE A 319 4.43 -0.06 -8.90
N SER A 320 4.94 0.87 -8.08
CA SER A 320 6.39 1.12 -7.94
C SER A 320 7.13 -0.12 -7.43
N ASN A 321 6.59 -0.78 -6.40
CA ASN A 321 7.12 -2.04 -5.90
C ASN A 321 6.92 -3.16 -6.93
N PHE A 322 5.76 -3.25 -7.60
CA PHE A 322 5.52 -4.25 -8.63
C PHE A 322 6.57 -4.21 -9.77
N LEU A 323 6.98 -3.01 -10.21
CA LEU A 323 8.04 -2.82 -11.20
C LEU A 323 9.37 -3.46 -10.76
N LEU A 324 9.75 -3.31 -9.48
CA LEU A 324 10.94 -3.93 -8.92
C LEU A 324 10.84 -5.46 -8.89
N HIS A 325 9.66 -6.00 -8.60
CA HIS A 325 9.42 -7.44 -8.66
C HIS A 325 9.63 -8.00 -10.07
N VAL A 326 9.06 -7.35 -11.10
CA VAL A 326 9.25 -7.77 -12.49
C VAL A 326 10.71 -7.67 -12.90
N LEU A 327 11.38 -6.58 -12.54
CA LEU A 327 12.79 -6.37 -12.86
C LEU A 327 13.67 -7.46 -12.20
N LYS A 328 13.40 -7.77 -10.92
CA LYS A 328 14.15 -8.79 -10.18
C LYS A 328 14.01 -10.18 -10.77
N VAL A 329 12.80 -10.58 -11.15
CA VAL A 329 12.57 -11.92 -11.73
C VAL A 329 13.13 -12.06 -13.15
N THR A 330 13.14 -10.97 -13.92
CA THR A 330 13.39 -11.06 -15.37
C THR A 330 14.72 -10.51 -15.85
N VAL A 331 15.40 -9.69 -15.04
CA VAL A 331 16.66 -9.03 -15.43
C VAL A 331 17.79 -9.42 -14.49
N ASP A 332 17.61 -9.21 -13.19
CA ASP A 332 18.68 -9.42 -12.21
C ASP A 332 18.12 -9.79 -10.83
N ASN A 333 18.48 -10.98 -10.36
CA ASN A 333 18.07 -11.51 -9.06
C ASN A 333 18.59 -10.69 -7.87
N ASP A 334 19.58 -9.80 -8.04
CA ASP A 334 20.13 -8.97 -6.96
C ASP A 334 19.42 -7.62 -6.79
N VAL A 335 18.41 -7.32 -7.63
CA VAL A 335 17.61 -6.08 -7.51
C VAL A 335 16.97 -5.98 -6.12
N SER A 336 17.16 -4.83 -5.47
CA SER A 336 16.53 -4.50 -4.19
C SER A 336 15.03 -4.24 -4.38
N LEU A 337 14.18 -4.82 -3.53
CA LEU A 337 12.73 -4.56 -3.51
C LEU A 337 12.38 -3.33 -2.65
N ASP A 338 13.19 -2.29 -2.79
CA ASP A 338 13.08 -1.01 -2.08
C ASP A 338 12.66 0.08 -3.08
N ASP A 339 11.44 0.58 -2.98
CA ASP A 339 10.90 1.63 -3.85
C ASP A 339 11.70 2.94 -3.74
N LYS A 340 12.39 3.18 -2.61
CA LYS A 340 13.32 4.30 -2.47
C LYS A 340 14.47 4.23 -3.48
N LYS A 341 14.85 3.03 -3.89
CA LYS A 341 15.90 2.76 -4.88
C LYS A 341 15.35 2.48 -6.28
N LEU A 342 14.07 2.76 -6.55
CA LEU A 342 13.42 2.45 -7.83
C LEU A 342 14.22 2.95 -9.04
N LEU A 343 14.56 4.24 -9.09
CA LEU A 343 15.30 4.81 -10.22
C LEU A 343 16.69 4.18 -10.37
N GLN A 344 17.38 3.93 -9.25
CA GLN A 344 18.70 3.30 -9.24
C GLN A 344 18.65 1.86 -9.74
N ALA A 345 17.63 1.09 -9.35
CA ALA A 345 17.47 -0.31 -9.76
C ALA A 345 17.33 -0.43 -11.29
N PHE A 346 16.65 0.53 -11.93
CA PHE A 346 16.42 0.52 -13.37
C PHE A 346 17.61 1.01 -14.21
N GLU A 347 18.70 1.50 -13.60
CA GLU A 347 19.93 1.85 -14.33
C GLU A 347 20.52 0.64 -15.08
N ILE A 348 20.30 -0.60 -14.60
CA ILE A 348 20.81 -1.84 -15.22
C ILE A 348 20.28 -2.11 -16.65
N ILE A 349 19.12 -1.53 -17.00
CA ILE A 349 18.52 -1.61 -18.34
C ILE A 349 18.48 -0.27 -19.07
N LYS A 350 18.91 0.82 -18.41
CA LYS A 350 18.81 2.16 -18.95
C LYS A 350 19.59 2.29 -20.26
N ASN A 351 19.01 3.01 -21.21
CA ASN A 351 19.55 3.20 -22.57
C ASN A 351 19.74 1.92 -23.41
N ASP A 352 19.35 0.73 -22.91
CA ASP A 352 19.36 -0.50 -23.67
C ASP A 352 17.96 -0.78 -24.24
N ARG A 353 17.76 -0.38 -25.49
CA ARG A 353 16.46 -0.53 -26.17
C ARG A 353 15.95 -1.97 -26.12
N LYS A 354 16.81 -2.98 -26.31
CA LYS A 354 16.39 -4.39 -26.35
C LYS A 354 15.91 -4.83 -24.96
N LYS A 355 16.66 -4.50 -23.90
CA LYS A 355 16.25 -4.83 -22.53
C LYS A 355 14.99 -4.09 -22.12
N ILE A 356 14.83 -2.83 -22.51
CA ILE A 356 13.62 -2.03 -22.22
C ILE A 356 12.39 -2.60 -22.93
N THR A 357 12.50 -3.00 -24.20
CA THR A 357 11.41 -3.65 -24.93
C THR A 357 11.04 -4.99 -24.29
N GLN A 358 12.05 -5.79 -23.90
CA GLN A 358 11.81 -7.05 -23.19
C GLN A 358 11.15 -6.83 -21.82
N PHE A 359 11.58 -5.81 -21.08
CA PHE A 359 10.97 -5.42 -19.81
C PHE A 359 9.51 -5.02 -19.99
N ALA A 360 9.17 -4.23 -21.01
CA ALA A 360 7.79 -3.84 -21.27
C ALA A 360 6.88 -5.05 -21.56
N PHE A 361 7.35 -5.98 -22.38
CA PHE A 361 6.62 -7.24 -22.63
C PHE A 361 6.44 -8.05 -21.33
N ASN A 362 7.51 -8.16 -20.54
CA ASN A 362 7.46 -8.85 -19.26
C ASN A 362 6.56 -8.15 -18.25
N LEU A 363 6.50 -6.82 -18.24
CA LEU A 363 5.61 -6.06 -17.36
C LEU A 363 4.15 -6.46 -17.60
N LEU A 364 3.71 -6.52 -18.85
CA LEU A 364 2.37 -6.99 -19.19
C LEU A 364 2.17 -8.46 -18.81
N LYS A 365 3.15 -9.32 -19.12
CA LYS A 365 3.10 -10.76 -18.79
C LYS A 365 2.90 -10.99 -17.29
N PHE A 366 3.74 -10.39 -16.47
CA PHE A 366 3.69 -10.55 -15.03
C PHE A 366 2.45 -9.90 -14.45
N ARG A 367 1.95 -8.81 -15.06
CA ARG A 367 0.70 -8.20 -14.61
C ARG A 367 -0.50 -9.11 -14.86
N VAL A 368 -0.57 -9.80 -15.99
CA VAL A 368 -1.60 -10.81 -16.26
C VAL A 368 -1.48 -12.00 -15.30
N LEU A 369 -0.27 -12.51 -15.05
CA LEU A 369 -0.05 -13.59 -14.07
C LEU A 369 -0.45 -13.17 -12.65
N PHE A 370 -0.11 -11.94 -12.25
CA PHE A 370 -0.52 -11.36 -10.98
C PHE A 370 -2.03 -11.27 -10.89
N ASP A 371 -2.68 -10.71 -11.91
CA ASP A 371 -4.12 -10.51 -11.91
C ASP A 371 -4.91 -11.83 -11.88
N ARG A 372 -4.40 -12.88 -12.52
CA ARG A 372 -5.05 -14.20 -12.55
C ARG A 372 -4.74 -15.06 -11.33
N TYR A 373 -3.52 -15.01 -10.79
CA TYR A 373 -3.03 -16.07 -9.88
C TYR A 373 -2.46 -15.56 -8.56
N ILE A 374 -2.62 -14.27 -8.26
CA ILE A 374 -2.33 -13.68 -6.95
C ILE A 374 -3.63 -13.14 -6.34
N ILE A 375 -3.76 -13.29 -5.03
CA ILE A 375 -4.94 -12.83 -4.29
C ILE A 375 -5.10 -11.32 -4.31
N LYS A 376 -6.36 -10.89 -4.21
CA LYS A 376 -6.77 -9.48 -4.05
C LYS A 376 -7.77 -9.36 -2.91
N ARG A 377 -7.95 -8.14 -2.40
CA ARG A 377 -9.02 -7.84 -1.43
C ARG A 377 -10.25 -7.37 -2.18
N ASP A 378 -11.39 -7.99 -1.93
CA ASP A 378 -12.68 -7.57 -2.48
C ASP A 378 -13.37 -6.56 -1.53
N GLN A 379 -14.35 -5.79 -2.01
CA GLN A 379 -15.09 -4.78 -1.24
C GLN A 379 -15.72 -5.32 0.06
N ALA A 380 -16.02 -6.61 0.11
CA ALA A 380 -16.52 -7.30 1.31
C ALA A 380 -15.42 -7.67 2.32
N GLU A 381 -14.21 -7.13 2.16
CA GLU A 381 -13.02 -7.48 2.93
C GLU A 381 -12.72 -9.00 2.91
N LYS A 382 -12.96 -9.66 1.77
CA LYS A 382 -12.62 -11.07 1.60
C LYS A 382 -11.43 -11.23 0.66
N TRP A 383 -10.58 -12.21 0.94
CA TRP A 383 -9.56 -12.62 -0.01
C TRP A 383 -10.19 -13.34 -1.18
N SER A 384 -9.89 -12.88 -2.39
CA SER A 384 -10.38 -13.47 -3.62
C SER A 384 -9.22 -13.83 -4.54
N LEU A 385 -9.35 -14.98 -5.22
CA LEU A 385 -8.43 -15.45 -6.25
C LEU A 385 -9.28 -15.71 -7.48
N LEU A 386 -9.30 -14.71 -8.36
CA LEU A 386 -10.22 -14.62 -9.48
C LEU A 386 -9.47 -14.34 -10.78
N THR A 387 -10.12 -14.67 -11.90
CA THR A 387 -9.73 -14.26 -13.25
C THR A 387 -10.87 -13.51 -13.90
N LEU A 388 -10.53 -12.55 -14.76
CA LEU A 388 -11.48 -11.82 -15.57
C LEU A 388 -11.76 -12.61 -16.86
N GLU A 389 -13.04 -12.86 -17.15
CA GLU A 389 -13.46 -13.53 -18.36
C GLU A 389 -14.64 -12.80 -19.02
N TYR A 390 -14.60 -12.72 -20.35
CA TYR A 390 -15.66 -12.11 -21.14
C TYR A 390 -16.57 -13.17 -21.76
N TYR A 391 -17.87 -12.89 -21.76
CA TYR A 391 -18.88 -13.75 -22.37
C TYR A 391 -19.86 -12.93 -23.22
N ALA A 392 -20.07 -13.39 -24.44
CA ALA A 392 -21.15 -12.91 -25.28
C ALA A 392 -22.42 -13.72 -24.99
N ARG A 393 -23.48 -13.08 -24.47
CA ARG A 393 -24.85 -13.62 -24.48
C ARG A 393 -25.68 -12.90 -25.53
N ASP A 394 -26.64 -13.61 -26.13
CA ASP A 394 -27.45 -13.21 -27.31
C ASP A 394 -28.11 -11.82 -27.27
N ARG A 395 -28.13 -11.11 -26.13
CA ARG A 395 -28.68 -9.75 -26.02
C ARG A 395 -27.90 -8.76 -25.15
N ASN A 396 -26.87 -9.17 -24.42
CA ASN A 396 -25.98 -8.30 -23.64
C ASN A 396 -24.62 -8.99 -23.48
N SER A 397 -23.57 -8.37 -24.01
CA SER A 397 -22.20 -8.77 -23.71
C SER A 397 -21.78 -8.24 -22.35
N SER A 398 -21.13 -9.06 -21.53
CA SER A 398 -20.60 -8.62 -20.23
C SER A 398 -19.40 -9.47 -19.83
N PHE A 399 -18.71 -9.05 -18.78
CA PHE A 399 -17.61 -9.80 -18.18
C PHE A 399 -17.96 -10.21 -16.76
N SER A 400 -17.32 -11.26 -16.27
CA SER A 400 -17.40 -11.69 -14.88
C SER A 400 -16.04 -11.99 -14.29
N TYR A 401 -16.02 -12.05 -12.96
CA TYR A 401 -14.88 -12.48 -12.18
C TYR A 401 -15.16 -13.90 -11.69
N ASN A 402 -14.45 -14.87 -12.24
CA ASN A 402 -14.60 -16.29 -11.92
C ASN A 402 -13.40 -16.76 -11.10
N ASN A 403 -13.48 -17.90 -10.42
CA ASN A 403 -12.27 -18.38 -9.75
C ASN A 403 -11.22 -18.76 -10.78
N SER A 404 -9.97 -18.49 -10.44
CA SER A 404 -8.84 -18.74 -11.35
C SER A 404 -8.62 -20.22 -11.65
N PHE A 405 -9.09 -21.09 -10.75
CA PHE A 405 -8.96 -22.55 -10.84
C PHE A 405 -10.32 -23.24 -10.60
N ASP A 406 -11.27 -23.02 -11.51
CA ASP A 406 -12.64 -23.56 -11.45
C ASP A 406 -12.87 -24.87 -12.25
N GLN A 407 -11.82 -25.48 -12.82
CA GLN A 407 -12.01 -26.64 -13.69
C GLN A 407 -12.53 -27.90 -13.00
N ASP A 408 -12.57 -27.94 -11.66
CA ASP A 408 -13.30 -28.95 -10.88
C ASP A 408 -13.72 -28.38 -9.52
N GLU A 409 -15.01 -28.06 -9.32
CA GLU A 409 -15.58 -27.65 -8.02
C GLU A 409 -15.24 -28.64 -6.89
N LEU A 410 -15.00 -29.91 -7.24
CA LEU A 410 -14.57 -30.99 -6.35
C LEU A 410 -13.15 -30.85 -5.81
N SER A 411 -12.26 -30.14 -6.53
CA SER A 411 -10.84 -30.09 -6.19
C SER A 411 -10.54 -29.15 -5.01
N GLY A 412 -11.36 -28.12 -4.79
CA GLY A 412 -11.13 -27.10 -3.76
C GLY A 412 -9.82 -26.32 -3.89
N VAL A 413 -9.08 -26.49 -5.01
CA VAL A 413 -7.72 -25.98 -5.20
C VAL A 413 -7.70 -24.46 -5.17
N ASN A 414 -8.66 -23.78 -5.79
CA ASN A 414 -8.73 -22.31 -5.74
C ASN A 414 -8.82 -21.79 -4.30
N LYS A 415 -9.62 -22.45 -3.46
CA LYS A 415 -9.76 -22.10 -2.04
C LYS A 415 -8.46 -22.36 -1.28
N GLN A 416 -7.79 -23.48 -1.53
CA GLN A 416 -6.50 -23.80 -0.91
C GLN A 416 -5.41 -22.79 -1.30
N LEU A 417 -5.35 -22.41 -2.57
CA LEU A 417 -4.44 -21.39 -3.09
C LEU A 417 -4.74 -20.01 -2.47
N ALA A 418 -6.01 -19.61 -2.39
CA ALA A 418 -6.40 -18.38 -1.72
C ALA A 418 -6.00 -18.39 -0.23
N MET A 419 -6.13 -19.53 0.45
CA MET A 419 -5.73 -19.68 1.85
C MET A 419 -4.21 -19.60 2.06
N ILE A 420 -3.39 -20.26 1.25
CA ILE A 420 -1.93 -20.20 1.40
C ILE A 420 -1.36 -18.83 0.98
N LEU A 421 -1.88 -18.22 -0.09
CA LEU A 421 -1.48 -16.88 -0.51
C LEU A 421 -1.86 -15.83 0.53
N SER A 422 -3.06 -15.93 1.14
CA SER A 422 -3.46 -15.01 2.21
C SER A 422 -2.65 -15.23 3.47
N MET A 423 -2.32 -16.48 3.83
CA MET A 423 -1.37 -16.81 4.90
C MET A 423 -0.02 -16.12 4.69
N PHE A 424 0.57 -16.21 3.49
CA PHE A 424 1.83 -15.52 3.18
C PHE A 424 1.72 -14.01 3.31
N HIS A 425 0.64 -13.43 2.76
CA HIS A 425 0.41 -12.00 2.79
C HIS A 425 0.25 -11.46 4.21
N VAL A 426 -0.59 -12.06 5.06
CA VAL A 426 -0.80 -11.57 6.43
C VAL A 426 0.41 -11.83 7.34
N SER A 427 1.27 -12.79 6.99
CA SER A 427 2.52 -13.03 7.71
C SER A 427 3.60 -12.01 7.38
N HIS A 428 3.52 -11.38 6.20
CA HIS A 428 4.47 -10.37 5.71
C HIS A 428 3.69 -9.17 5.13
N PRO A 429 2.97 -8.40 5.98
CA PRO A 429 2.01 -7.40 5.52
C PRO A 429 2.68 -6.18 4.90
N ALA A 430 3.94 -5.89 5.27
CA ALA A 430 4.69 -4.74 4.74
C ALA A 430 4.64 -4.69 3.21
N TYR A 431 4.29 -3.52 2.66
CA TYR A 431 4.22 -3.30 1.21
C TYR A 431 5.60 -3.45 0.54
N VAL A 432 6.65 -3.10 1.29
CA VAL A 432 8.05 -3.15 0.87
C VAL A 432 8.63 -4.54 1.13
N TYR A 433 9.50 -5.04 0.25
CA TYR A 433 10.22 -6.31 0.43
C TYR A 433 9.34 -7.58 0.55
N LYS A 434 8.34 -7.76 -0.31
CA LYS A 434 7.51 -8.99 -0.33
C LYS A 434 8.23 -10.20 -0.95
N ARG A 435 9.23 -10.76 -0.27
CA ARG A 435 10.02 -11.91 -0.77
C ARG A 435 9.13 -13.08 -1.24
N TRP A 436 8.06 -13.38 -0.50
CA TRP A 436 7.11 -14.43 -0.88
C TRP A 436 6.47 -14.14 -2.25
N LEU A 437 6.03 -12.90 -2.49
CA LEU A 437 5.38 -12.51 -3.74
C LEU A 437 6.37 -12.59 -4.92
N ASN A 438 7.61 -12.17 -4.71
CA ASN A 438 8.65 -12.33 -5.74
C ASN A 438 8.87 -13.80 -6.11
N ARG A 439 8.98 -14.69 -5.11
CA ARG A 439 9.12 -16.14 -5.33
C ARG A 439 7.86 -16.73 -5.99
N SER A 440 6.66 -16.34 -5.57
CA SER A 440 5.40 -16.77 -6.19
C SER A 440 5.32 -16.34 -7.67
N LEU A 441 5.71 -15.11 -8.00
CA LEU A 441 5.76 -14.65 -9.39
C LEU A 441 6.80 -15.43 -10.22
N ALA A 442 7.95 -15.79 -9.64
CA ALA A 442 8.94 -16.65 -10.30
C ALA A 442 8.41 -18.07 -10.53
N ILE A 443 7.70 -18.66 -9.56
CA ILE A 443 7.02 -19.95 -9.69
C ILE A 443 5.97 -19.87 -10.81
N LEU A 444 5.09 -18.86 -10.79
CA LEU A 444 4.07 -18.66 -11.84
C LEU A 444 4.70 -18.53 -13.22
N ASN A 445 5.77 -17.75 -13.35
CA ASN A 445 6.50 -17.60 -14.60
C ASN A 445 7.10 -18.93 -15.11
N THR A 446 7.49 -19.82 -14.21
CA THR A 446 8.04 -21.15 -14.53
C THR A 446 6.94 -22.14 -14.92
N LEU A 447 5.80 -22.11 -14.23
CA LEU A 447 4.67 -23.01 -14.48
C LEU A 447 3.77 -22.57 -15.64
N ALA A 448 3.83 -21.30 -16.05
CA ALA A 448 2.97 -20.76 -17.09
C ALA A 448 3.27 -21.40 -18.46
N LEU A 449 2.23 -21.95 -19.09
CA LEU A 449 2.29 -22.57 -20.42
C LEU A 449 1.36 -21.84 -21.41
N GLY A 450 1.78 -21.79 -22.68
CA GLY A 450 0.99 -21.21 -23.77
C GLY A 450 0.53 -19.78 -23.48
N GLN A 451 -0.78 -19.60 -23.38
CA GLN A 451 -1.46 -18.30 -23.13
C GLN A 451 -1.45 -17.89 -21.64
N LEU A 452 -0.33 -18.17 -20.95
CA LEU A 452 -0.13 -17.96 -19.51
C LEU A 452 -1.07 -18.79 -18.61
N ASN A 453 -1.41 -20.01 -19.02
CA ASN A 453 -2.19 -20.92 -18.17
C ASN A 453 -1.28 -21.63 -17.16
N VAL A 454 -1.74 -21.76 -15.93
CA VAL A 454 -1.02 -22.43 -14.84
C VAL A 454 -1.88 -23.58 -14.30
N ASP A 455 -1.25 -24.73 -14.03
CA ASP A 455 -1.91 -25.83 -13.32
C ASP A 455 -2.01 -25.52 -11.82
N GLY A 456 -3.24 -25.47 -11.29
CA GLY A 456 -3.48 -25.07 -9.90
C GLY A 456 -2.87 -26.03 -8.88
N ALA A 457 -2.88 -27.33 -9.16
CA ALA A 457 -2.31 -28.34 -8.26
C ALA A 457 -0.78 -28.25 -8.19
N ALA A 458 -0.11 -28.03 -9.33
CA ALA A 458 1.32 -27.74 -9.37
C ALA A 458 1.66 -26.46 -8.64
N TYR A 459 0.91 -25.39 -8.87
CA TYR A 459 1.15 -24.12 -8.19
C TYR A 459 0.98 -24.23 -6.67
N LEU A 460 -0.04 -24.94 -6.21
CA LEU A 460 -0.25 -25.19 -4.79
C LEU A 460 0.93 -25.94 -4.16
N ARG A 461 1.42 -27.01 -4.81
CA ARG A 461 2.59 -27.76 -4.33
C ARG A 461 3.83 -26.87 -4.20
N GLU A 462 4.09 -26.02 -5.19
CA GLU A 462 5.23 -25.09 -5.16
C GLU A 462 5.09 -24.04 -4.03
N LEU A 463 3.87 -23.54 -3.77
CA LEU A 463 3.63 -22.62 -2.65
C LEU A 463 3.74 -23.32 -1.28
N GLU A 464 3.28 -24.56 -1.16
CA GLU A 464 3.47 -25.36 0.05
C GLU A 464 4.95 -25.64 0.31
N GLN A 465 5.72 -25.95 -0.73
CA GLN A 465 7.18 -26.09 -0.65
C GLN A 465 7.84 -24.76 -0.25
N LEU A 466 7.43 -23.63 -0.84
CA LEU A 466 7.90 -22.31 -0.44
C LEU A 466 7.60 -22.03 1.05
N SER A 467 6.44 -22.46 1.55
CA SER A 467 6.08 -22.26 2.97
C SER A 467 7.00 -23.08 3.89
N HIS A 468 7.45 -24.24 3.43
CA HIS A 468 8.40 -25.07 4.13
C HIS A 468 9.80 -24.45 4.16
N GLU A 469 10.28 -23.86 3.06
CA GLU A 469 11.54 -23.11 3.03
C GLU A 469 11.55 -21.97 4.06
N PHE A 470 10.47 -21.18 4.11
CA PHE A 470 10.34 -20.11 5.11
C PHE A 470 10.31 -20.65 6.54
N LEU A 471 9.67 -21.80 6.79
CA LEU A 471 9.68 -22.41 8.12
C LEU A 471 11.08 -22.92 8.49
N ALA A 472 11.81 -23.49 7.53
CA ALA A 472 13.16 -24.01 7.73
C ALA A 472 14.17 -22.89 8.06
N GLU A 473 13.99 -21.69 7.51
CA GLU A 473 14.79 -20.50 7.92
C GLU A 473 14.60 -20.14 9.40
N ILE A 474 13.47 -20.50 10.01
CA ILE A 474 13.14 -20.17 11.40
C ILE A 474 13.52 -21.31 12.36
N CYS A 475 13.16 -22.55 12.00
CA CYS A 475 13.26 -23.72 12.88
C CYS A 475 14.34 -24.73 12.44
N GLY A 476 15.11 -24.44 11.39
CA GLY A 476 16.00 -25.42 10.77
C GLY A 476 15.27 -26.41 9.87
N GLU A 477 16.04 -27.14 9.06
CA GLU A 477 15.50 -28.21 8.22
C GLU A 477 14.90 -29.35 9.05
N LYS A 478 14.11 -30.21 8.42
CA LYS A 478 13.37 -31.29 9.12
C LYS A 478 14.24 -32.16 10.03
N GLU A 479 15.45 -32.50 9.58
CA GLU A 479 16.39 -33.35 10.32
C GLU A 479 17.02 -32.61 11.52
N GLN A 480 16.98 -31.28 11.50
CA GLN A 480 17.54 -30.38 12.51
C GLN A 480 16.45 -29.46 13.11
N PHE A 481 15.19 -29.91 13.12
CA PHE A 481 14.07 -29.08 13.55
C PHE A 481 14.23 -28.69 15.03
N ASP A 482 14.54 -27.43 15.26
CA ASP A 482 14.68 -26.82 16.57
C ASP A 482 13.32 -26.37 17.11
N ALA A 483 12.72 -27.20 17.95
CA ALA A 483 11.49 -26.83 18.64
C ALA A 483 11.69 -25.70 19.67
N GLU A 484 12.91 -25.52 20.20
CA GLU A 484 13.22 -24.46 21.17
C GLU A 484 13.18 -23.07 20.52
N ALA A 485 13.34 -22.98 19.20
CA ALA A 485 13.07 -21.76 18.45
C ALA A 485 11.63 -21.24 18.65
N LEU A 486 10.69 -22.13 19.00
CA LEU A 486 9.27 -21.84 19.18
C LEU A 486 8.86 -21.66 20.66
N HIS A 487 9.77 -21.85 21.60
CA HIS A 487 9.54 -21.67 23.05
C HIS A 487 9.99 -20.28 23.54
N ARG A 488 9.86 -19.26 22.69
CA ARG A 488 10.39 -17.90 22.94
C ARG A 488 9.30 -16.87 23.28
N GLY A 489 8.14 -17.32 23.72
CA GLY A 489 7.03 -16.45 24.07
C GLY A 489 6.61 -15.52 22.93
N THR A 490 6.55 -14.22 23.20
CA THR A 490 6.11 -13.21 22.23
C THR A 490 7.10 -12.95 21.09
N SER A 491 8.31 -13.52 21.15
CA SER A 491 9.32 -13.40 20.08
C SER A 491 9.17 -14.44 18.97
N VAL A 492 8.22 -15.38 19.08
CA VAL A 492 7.93 -16.35 18.00
C VAL A 492 7.32 -15.61 16.81
N GLN A 493 7.87 -15.84 15.60
CA GLN A 493 7.44 -15.13 14.40
C GLN A 493 5.99 -15.48 14.01
N ASN A 494 5.21 -14.46 13.66
CA ASN A 494 3.80 -14.60 13.26
C ASN A 494 3.59 -15.59 12.10
N PHE A 495 4.56 -15.70 11.20
CA PHE A 495 4.55 -16.67 10.09
C PHE A 495 4.31 -18.10 10.59
N VAL A 496 4.93 -18.52 11.69
CA VAL A 496 4.79 -19.89 12.22
C VAL A 496 3.35 -20.18 12.64
N PHE A 497 2.70 -19.23 13.32
CA PHE A 497 1.30 -19.39 13.73
C PHE A 497 0.35 -19.38 12.54
N ASN A 498 0.56 -18.49 11.57
CA ASN A 498 -0.27 -18.43 10.37
C ASN A 498 -0.11 -19.68 9.50
N LEU A 499 1.11 -20.20 9.35
CA LEU A 499 1.37 -21.46 8.65
C LEU A 499 0.73 -22.65 9.38
N LEU A 500 0.81 -22.68 10.71
CA LEU A 500 0.14 -23.71 11.51
C LEU A 500 -1.38 -23.66 11.30
N ASP A 501 -2.00 -22.48 11.38
CA ASP A 501 -3.43 -22.30 11.11
C ASP A 501 -3.80 -22.77 9.69
N TYR A 502 -2.96 -22.50 8.68
CA TYR A 502 -3.19 -22.96 7.31
C TYR A 502 -3.19 -24.50 7.23
N ARG A 503 -2.22 -25.15 7.87
CA ARG A 503 -2.14 -26.61 7.91
C ARG A 503 -3.26 -27.24 8.72
N LEU A 504 -3.65 -26.62 9.83
CA LEU A 504 -4.83 -27.03 10.60
C LEU A 504 -6.08 -26.95 9.73
N TRP A 505 -6.28 -25.83 9.04
CA TRP A 505 -7.40 -25.66 8.12
C TRP A 505 -7.42 -26.73 7.02
N ARG A 506 -6.27 -26.97 6.36
CA ARG A 506 -6.12 -27.97 5.29
C ARG A 506 -6.50 -29.36 5.79
N ASP A 507 -5.92 -29.79 6.89
CA ASP A 507 -6.09 -31.14 7.41
C ASP A 507 -7.49 -31.33 8.04
N LEU A 508 -8.05 -30.31 8.71
CA LEU A 508 -9.45 -30.32 9.18
C LEU A 508 -10.44 -30.45 8.00
N THR A 509 -10.15 -29.81 6.86
CA THR A 509 -10.97 -29.94 5.64
C THR A 509 -11.02 -31.39 5.16
N THR A 510 -9.96 -32.17 5.38
CA THR A 510 -9.91 -33.61 5.05
C THR A 510 -10.48 -34.52 6.15
N GLY A 511 -11.05 -33.95 7.21
CA GLY A 511 -11.67 -34.69 8.33
C GLY A 511 -10.68 -35.16 9.40
N GLN A 512 -9.43 -34.70 9.39
CA GLN A 512 -8.47 -35.03 10.45
C GLN A 512 -8.85 -34.35 11.78
N SER A 513 -8.31 -34.89 12.88
CA SER A 513 -8.44 -34.32 14.22
C SER A 513 -7.07 -34.25 14.91
N PHE A 514 -6.95 -33.33 15.85
CA PHE A 514 -5.72 -33.02 16.58
C PHE A 514 -5.97 -33.24 18.06
N ASP A 515 -5.31 -34.24 18.64
CA ASP A 515 -5.59 -34.69 20.02
C ASP A 515 -7.08 -35.03 20.26
N GLY A 516 -7.70 -35.70 19.27
CA GLY A 516 -9.14 -36.01 19.28
C GLY A 516 -10.05 -34.80 19.08
N LYS A 517 -9.51 -33.60 18.84
CA LYS A 517 -10.26 -32.37 18.58
C LYS A 517 -10.30 -32.08 17.08
N GLY A 518 -11.49 -32.12 16.49
CA GLY A 518 -11.70 -31.87 15.05
C GLY A 518 -13.07 -31.26 14.79
N LEU A 519 -13.54 -31.30 13.54
CA LEU A 519 -14.81 -30.69 13.14
C LEU A 519 -16.06 -31.35 13.74
N ASN A 520 -15.91 -32.48 14.44
CA ASN A 520 -16.98 -33.08 15.24
C ASN A 520 -17.28 -32.25 16.50
N ASN A 521 -16.36 -31.37 16.94
CA ASN A 521 -16.60 -30.42 18.01
C ASN A 521 -17.33 -29.18 17.43
N PRO A 522 -18.54 -28.84 17.93
CA PRO A 522 -19.32 -27.72 17.39
C PRO A 522 -18.62 -26.36 17.46
N ASP A 523 -17.84 -26.11 18.51
CA ASP A 523 -17.13 -24.84 18.71
C ASP A 523 -16.01 -24.70 17.66
N ILE A 524 -15.24 -25.77 17.44
CA ILE A 524 -14.19 -25.79 16.41
C ILE A 524 -14.82 -25.64 15.02
N LYS A 525 -15.91 -26.36 14.74
CA LYS A 525 -16.58 -26.30 13.44
C LYS A 525 -17.12 -24.91 13.12
N LYS A 526 -17.75 -24.26 14.10
CA LYS A 526 -18.27 -22.90 13.96
C LYS A 526 -17.17 -21.92 13.54
N HIS A 527 -16.00 -21.99 14.18
CA HIS A 527 -14.86 -21.14 13.82
C HIS A 527 -14.24 -21.53 12.48
N PHE A 528 -14.12 -22.81 12.20
CA PHE A 528 -13.61 -23.31 10.92
C PHE A 528 -14.44 -22.84 9.72
N ASP A 529 -15.76 -22.89 9.82
CA ASP A 529 -16.66 -22.53 8.71
C ASP A 529 -16.53 -21.03 8.33
N GLY A 530 -16.19 -20.17 9.29
CA GLY A 530 -15.95 -18.73 9.08
C GLY A 530 -14.47 -18.32 8.98
N PHE A 531 -13.53 -19.26 9.04
CA PHE A 531 -12.11 -18.93 9.18
C PHE A 531 -11.53 -18.27 7.92
N GLN A 532 -10.87 -17.13 8.12
CA GLN A 532 -10.08 -16.44 7.10
C GLN A 532 -8.86 -15.78 7.73
N PHE A 533 -7.75 -15.73 6.98
CA PHE A 533 -6.57 -14.98 7.39
C PHE A 533 -6.88 -13.48 7.41
N SER A 534 -6.52 -12.81 8.50
CA SER A 534 -6.69 -11.36 8.67
C SER A 534 -5.38 -10.72 9.11
N SER A 535 -5.09 -9.52 8.58
CA SER A 535 -3.92 -8.71 8.92
C SER A 535 -3.96 -8.18 10.36
N GLY A 536 -5.13 -8.23 11.03
CA GLY A 536 -5.28 -7.76 12.41
C GLY A 536 -4.65 -8.67 13.48
N ARG A 537 -4.27 -9.91 13.13
CA ARG A 537 -3.70 -10.89 14.07
C ARG A 537 -2.18 -10.79 14.08
N THR A 538 -1.65 -9.93 14.94
CA THR A 538 -0.21 -9.62 14.98
C THR A 538 0.41 -9.79 16.36
N SER A 539 -0.39 -10.13 17.37
CA SER A 539 0.04 -10.21 18.75
C SER A 539 0.03 -11.65 19.25
N VAL A 540 1.19 -12.12 19.71
CA VAL A 540 1.30 -13.43 20.36
C VAL A 540 0.75 -13.30 21.78
N GLU A 541 -0.20 -14.17 22.11
CA GLU A 541 -0.87 -14.22 23.39
C GLU A 541 -0.56 -15.51 24.13
N HIS A 542 -0.42 -15.39 25.44
CA HIS A 542 -0.28 -16.47 26.40
C HIS A 542 -1.67 -16.92 26.85
N TYR A 543 -2.13 -18.11 26.44
CA TYR A 543 -3.49 -18.53 26.79
C TYR A 543 -3.66 -18.73 28.29
N PHE A 544 -2.74 -19.46 28.94
CA PHE A 544 -2.49 -19.29 30.37
C PHE A 544 -1.57 -18.07 30.58
N PRO A 545 -1.96 -17.06 31.36
CA PRO A 545 -1.22 -15.82 31.50
C PRO A 545 0.09 -15.99 32.30
N GLN A 546 1.06 -15.10 32.07
CA GLN A 546 2.33 -15.07 32.82
C GLN A 546 2.14 -14.79 34.31
N THR A 547 1.16 -13.94 34.61
CA THR A 547 0.69 -13.64 35.96
C THR A 547 -0.77 -14.03 36.05
N ASP A 548 -1.05 -15.08 36.82
CA ASP A 548 -2.42 -15.44 37.19
C ASP A 548 -3.07 -14.24 37.93
N PRO A 549 -4.26 -13.77 37.52
CA PRO A 549 -4.97 -12.69 38.22
C PRO A 549 -5.22 -12.98 39.71
N SER A 550 -5.21 -14.25 40.14
CA SER A 550 -5.32 -14.64 41.54
C SER A 550 -3.99 -14.60 42.33
N GLY A 551 -2.86 -14.47 41.64
CA GLY A 551 -1.52 -14.46 42.23
C GLY A 551 -1.03 -15.80 42.78
N ALA A 552 -1.80 -16.88 42.64
CA ALA A 552 -1.59 -18.12 43.38
C ALA A 552 -0.68 -19.16 42.70
N LYS A 553 -0.56 -19.17 41.36
CA LYS A 553 0.23 -20.19 40.62
C LYS A 553 1.07 -19.59 39.50
N LYS A 554 2.31 -20.06 39.35
CA LYS A 554 3.24 -19.67 38.27
C LYS A 554 3.62 -20.90 37.46
N MET A 555 3.59 -20.80 36.13
CA MET A 555 4.13 -21.82 35.22
C MET A 555 5.66 -21.73 35.07
N GLY A 556 6.32 -20.73 35.65
CA GLY A 556 7.75 -20.49 35.38
C GLY A 556 7.99 -20.29 33.89
N ASP A 557 9.09 -20.84 33.38
CA ASP A 557 9.46 -20.72 31.96
C ASP A 557 8.52 -21.50 31.02
N ASP A 558 7.79 -22.51 31.53
CA ASP A 558 6.84 -23.31 30.75
C ASP A 558 5.66 -22.48 30.21
N VAL A 559 5.44 -21.25 30.71
CA VAL A 559 4.42 -20.36 30.16
C VAL A 559 4.72 -20.00 28.71
N HIS A 560 5.99 -19.96 28.31
CA HIS A 560 6.46 -19.60 26.98
C HIS A 560 6.43 -20.75 25.97
N ARG A 561 5.98 -21.93 26.39
CA ARG A 561 5.83 -23.11 25.53
C ARG A 561 4.88 -22.85 24.39
N PHE A 562 5.22 -23.34 23.21
CA PHE A 562 4.42 -23.12 22.01
C PHE A 562 3.00 -23.66 22.15
N GLY A 563 2.80 -24.72 22.95
CA GLY A 563 1.47 -25.22 23.29
C GLY A 563 0.57 -24.17 23.95
N ASN A 564 1.13 -23.24 24.72
CA ASN A 564 0.40 -22.19 25.45
C ASN A 564 0.25 -20.87 24.67
N LEU A 565 0.87 -20.76 23.49
CA LEU A 565 0.86 -19.54 22.69
C LEU A 565 -0.15 -19.61 21.55
N CYS A 566 -0.85 -18.51 21.28
CA CYS A 566 -1.66 -18.35 20.08
C CYS A 566 -1.52 -16.94 19.50
N LEU A 567 -1.87 -16.78 18.23
CA LEU A 567 -1.83 -15.47 17.56
C LEU A 567 -3.23 -14.86 17.55
N ILE A 568 -3.34 -13.64 18.07
CA ILE A 568 -4.58 -12.86 18.14
C ILE A 568 -4.32 -11.39 17.82
N SER A 569 -5.37 -10.58 17.83
CA SER A 569 -5.30 -9.13 17.63
C SER A 569 -4.76 -8.41 18.87
N PRO A 570 -4.01 -7.30 18.69
CA PRO A 570 -3.49 -6.51 19.80
C PRO A 570 -4.57 -5.99 20.76
N SER A 571 -5.76 -5.68 20.24
CA SER A 571 -6.89 -5.20 21.05
C SER A 571 -7.46 -6.30 21.95
N SER A 572 -7.60 -7.53 21.44
CA SER A 572 -7.99 -8.68 22.25
C SER A 572 -6.90 -9.05 23.26
N ASN A 573 -5.63 -9.00 22.87
CA ASN A 573 -4.51 -9.27 23.78
C ASN A 573 -4.49 -8.26 24.95
N SER A 574 -4.55 -6.97 24.64
CA SER A 574 -4.62 -5.91 25.67
C SER A 574 -5.76 -6.12 26.67
N ARG A 575 -6.93 -6.56 26.18
CA ARG A 575 -8.12 -6.80 27.00
C ARG A 575 -8.01 -8.07 27.86
N LEU A 576 -7.41 -9.13 27.35
CA LEU A 576 -7.49 -10.49 27.91
C LEU A 576 -6.18 -10.99 28.52
N SER A 577 -5.08 -10.24 28.39
CA SER A 577 -3.73 -10.63 28.81
C SER A 577 -3.65 -11.25 30.21
N ASN A 578 -4.44 -10.74 31.17
CA ASN A 578 -4.46 -11.21 32.56
C ASN A 578 -5.67 -12.10 32.89
N TYR A 579 -6.43 -12.57 31.91
CA TYR A 579 -7.61 -13.42 32.15
C TYR A 579 -7.19 -14.87 32.35
N SER A 580 -7.91 -15.61 33.19
CA SER A 580 -7.72 -17.07 33.27
C SER A 580 -8.16 -17.74 31.96
N PRO A 581 -7.66 -18.94 31.62
CA PRO A 581 -8.15 -19.68 30.45
C PRO A 581 -9.66 -19.87 30.42
N ALA A 582 -10.29 -20.07 31.59
CA ALA A 582 -11.74 -20.20 31.71
C ALA A 582 -12.47 -18.89 31.35
N ASP A 583 -11.95 -17.74 31.82
CA ASP A 583 -12.52 -16.42 31.51
C ASP A 583 -12.31 -16.07 30.04
N LYS A 584 -11.15 -16.40 29.46
CA LYS A 584 -10.88 -16.25 28.02
C LYS A 584 -11.86 -17.07 27.20
N LYS A 585 -12.04 -18.36 27.53
CA LYS A 585 -13.00 -19.23 26.87
C LYS A 585 -14.42 -18.67 26.93
N LYS A 586 -14.85 -18.22 28.12
CA LYS A 586 -16.17 -17.59 28.29
C LYS A 586 -16.33 -16.36 27.39
N PHE A 587 -15.34 -15.46 27.40
CA PHE A 587 -15.35 -14.26 26.56
C PHE A 587 -15.48 -14.58 25.07
N TYR A 588 -14.71 -15.54 24.56
CA TYR A 588 -14.71 -15.88 23.14
C TYR A 588 -15.94 -16.66 22.69
N VAL A 589 -16.53 -17.47 23.58
CA VAL A 589 -17.82 -18.12 23.33
C VAL A 589 -18.95 -17.09 23.26
N GLU A 590 -18.97 -16.12 24.18
CA GLU A 590 -19.97 -15.05 24.21
C GLU A 590 -19.84 -14.06 23.04
N THR A 591 -18.62 -13.82 22.57
CA THR A 591 -18.35 -12.90 21.44
C THR A 591 -18.28 -13.60 20.09
N GLU A 592 -18.35 -14.93 20.06
CA GLU A 592 -18.19 -15.79 18.87
C GLU A 592 -16.90 -15.51 18.07
N ARG A 593 -15.83 -15.12 18.76
CA ARG A 593 -14.69 -14.40 18.16
C ARG A 593 -13.34 -15.10 18.28
N ALA A 594 -13.27 -16.44 18.23
CA ALA A 594 -11.95 -17.07 18.14
C ALA A 594 -11.22 -16.53 16.90
N GLU A 595 -9.97 -16.12 17.08
CA GLU A 595 -9.23 -15.40 16.05
C GLU A 595 -8.30 -16.33 15.26
N SER A 596 -7.92 -17.49 15.82
CA SER A 596 -7.14 -18.52 15.14
C SER A 596 -7.75 -19.91 15.34
N LEU A 597 -7.45 -20.84 14.41
CA LEU A 597 -7.87 -22.24 14.54
C LEU A 597 -7.13 -22.92 15.69
N LYS A 598 -5.85 -22.59 15.87
CA LYS A 598 -5.09 -23.03 17.04
C LYS A 598 -5.81 -22.66 18.35
N GLN A 599 -6.23 -21.40 18.48
CA GLN A 599 -6.97 -20.94 19.66
C GLN A 599 -8.31 -21.66 19.83
N ALA A 600 -9.08 -21.87 18.75
CA ALA A 600 -10.33 -22.62 18.82
C ALA A 600 -10.11 -24.06 19.36
N ILE A 601 -9.03 -24.71 18.94
CA ILE A 601 -8.63 -26.03 19.45
C ILE A 601 -8.23 -25.94 20.93
N MET A 602 -7.44 -24.95 21.34
CA MET A 602 -7.05 -24.74 22.74
C MET A 602 -8.26 -24.55 23.67
N MET A 603 -9.29 -23.82 23.21
CA MET A 603 -10.52 -23.61 23.97
C MET A 603 -11.37 -24.88 24.11
N SER A 604 -11.15 -25.89 23.28
CA SER A 604 -11.88 -27.16 23.33
C SER A 604 -11.41 -28.11 24.45
N TYR A 605 -10.33 -27.77 25.16
CA TYR A 605 -9.88 -28.50 26.35
C TYR A 605 -10.70 -28.08 27.57
N GLU A 606 -10.90 -29.03 28.50
CA GLU A 606 -11.64 -28.79 29.74
C GLU A 606 -10.78 -28.08 30.78
N GLU A 607 -9.54 -28.54 30.95
CA GLU A 607 -8.57 -27.98 31.89
C GLU A 607 -7.36 -27.42 31.14
N TRP A 608 -6.84 -26.27 31.59
CA TRP A 608 -5.65 -25.64 31.05
C TRP A 608 -4.91 -24.86 32.14
N GLY A 609 -3.63 -25.16 32.38
CA GLY A 609 -2.87 -24.48 33.42
C GLY A 609 -1.61 -25.21 33.92
N PRO A 610 -0.98 -24.72 35.01
CA PRO A 610 0.35 -25.15 35.46
C PRO A 610 0.44 -26.56 36.05
N GLU A 611 -0.68 -27.18 36.42
CA GLU A 611 -0.68 -28.41 37.22
C GLU A 611 -1.65 -29.45 36.66
N GLY A 612 -1.49 -30.71 37.11
CA GLY A 612 -2.46 -31.78 36.89
C GLY A 612 -2.71 -32.08 35.42
N GLN A 613 -3.99 -32.20 35.04
CA GLN A 613 -4.39 -32.48 33.67
C GLN A 613 -4.22 -31.24 32.76
N GLY A 614 -4.36 -30.03 33.30
CA GLY A 614 -4.11 -28.79 32.56
C GLY A 614 -2.70 -28.71 31.94
N PHE A 615 -1.66 -29.10 32.69
CA PHE A 615 -0.29 -29.11 32.18
C PHE A 615 -0.08 -30.18 31.11
N LYS A 616 -0.67 -31.37 31.31
CA LYS A 616 -0.63 -32.45 30.32
C LYS A 616 -1.31 -32.06 29.02
N ASN A 617 -2.43 -31.34 29.08
CA ASN A 617 -3.14 -30.83 27.91
C ASN A 617 -2.27 -29.84 27.11
N ILE A 618 -1.54 -28.95 27.80
CA ILE A 618 -0.59 -28.02 27.15
C ILE A 618 0.49 -28.78 26.40
N ALA A 619 1.10 -29.78 27.04
CA ALA A 619 2.14 -30.60 26.43
C ALA A 619 1.62 -31.45 25.26
N SER A 620 0.42 -32.04 25.39
CA SER A 620 -0.23 -32.82 24.34
C SER A 620 -0.57 -31.95 23.12
N HIS A 621 -1.18 -30.78 23.38
CA HIS A 621 -1.48 -29.80 22.34
C HIS A 621 -0.21 -29.34 21.63
N GLU A 622 0.85 -29.00 22.37
CA GLU A 622 2.15 -28.64 21.79
C GLU A 622 2.68 -29.73 20.87
N TYR A 623 2.70 -30.98 21.35
CA TYR A 623 3.17 -32.11 20.55
C TYR A 623 2.37 -32.26 19.25
N ALA A 624 1.04 -32.10 19.29
CA ALA A 624 0.19 -32.14 18.10
C ALA A 624 0.54 -31.01 17.10
N MET A 625 0.71 -29.78 17.60
CA MET A 625 1.02 -28.62 16.75
C MET A 625 2.42 -28.71 16.13
N LEU A 626 3.42 -29.12 16.91
CA LEU A 626 4.79 -29.32 16.42
C LEU A 626 4.86 -30.48 15.43
N THR A 627 4.12 -31.56 15.66
CA THR A 627 4.02 -32.68 14.71
C THR A 627 3.44 -32.21 13.38
N LEU A 628 2.42 -31.36 13.40
CA LEU A 628 1.84 -30.79 12.19
C LEU A 628 2.81 -29.85 11.44
N LEU A 629 3.57 -29.03 12.17
CA LEU A 629 4.61 -28.17 11.58
C LEU A 629 5.77 -28.98 10.97
N ARG A 630 6.04 -30.19 11.47
CA ARG A 630 7.07 -31.08 10.92
C ARG A 630 6.62 -31.90 9.70
N ARG A 631 5.31 -32.04 9.48
CA ARG A 631 4.76 -32.78 8.32
C ARG A 631 4.87 -31.94 7.04
N HIS A 632 5.09 -32.60 5.92
CA HIS A 632 5.02 -32.01 4.58
C HIS A 632 3.60 -32.25 4.04
#